data_AF-A0A8X7MY98-F1
#
_entry.id   AF-A0A8X7MY98-F1
#
_cell.length_a   1.000
_cell.length_b   1.000
_cell.length_c   1.000
_cell.angle_alpha   90.00
_cell.angle_beta   90.00
_cell.angle_gamma   90.00
#
_symmetry.space_group_name_H-M   'P 1'
#
loop_
_entity.id
_entity.type
_entity.pdbx_description
1 polymer ?
#
loop_
_entity_poly.entity_id
_entity_poly.type
_entity_poly.pdbx_seq_one_letter_code
_entity_poly.pdbx_strand_id
1 'polypeptide(L)'
;MRSSAASASASSPRGAVLDAPLSQHTASSLFPRSAFLLLDPPPAPNTTLTIDASPYYTTSSSSQQQQQQQQQQQQQQQKSKLQGFKLIPDGIHLLTLTSDGTQTIHLQGVIFFSSGHQVLLRSIAGDTTLVAPDQPPSSLLSRTHSPAAQPQTLVGQDHLRTLDPYLIPYPHTTRSAWTDASAHLSRADVGPGVVSRVCGIDEWTGDAHVDSFTELDSSTPSSAPGTGLSAAERRLEEQLRSGGVSTTKEEKLRFTSFDLRRSWKVGTVGTELTRWSVDKSWLLADTVRRAGGLSILLAEFELAFLLFHRLHSPAAHSHWTALLALFSQSGHACSRAPAHFDAHPADPRSKEGRGTGEEEEQGQGLEREIGEVVGKERDMHARFLQTVLAQLRLIVAHSQASSSSSSSSSPQQSTPDDNNGDEDDDDQDFFSTLHPTLESDLLRELSTVRRNISAGLASRAAFQRTKPTSSPQTQSKAEEIESLLAAWRALSHFSSQYFGWSLDDELDEEAEVREDEEAEEGEDAPVVVELEDEYGDIEG
;
A
#
# COMPACT_ATOMS: atom_id res chain seq x y z
N MET A 1 23.04 8.79 -51.47
CA MET A 1 22.36 9.50 -50.37
C MET A 1 22.00 8.47 -49.29
N ARG A 2 22.92 8.24 -48.34
CA ARG A 2 22.69 7.42 -47.15
C ARG A 2 22.74 8.36 -45.96
N SER A 3 21.61 8.50 -45.26
CA SER A 3 21.48 9.38 -44.08
C SER A 3 21.84 8.58 -42.83
N SER A 4 22.94 8.98 -42.20
CA SER A 4 23.42 8.47 -40.92
C SER A 4 22.62 9.13 -39.79
N ALA A 5 21.83 8.36 -39.06
CA ALA A 5 21.20 8.82 -37.82
C ALA A 5 22.16 8.53 -36.65
N ALA A 6 22.68 9.59 -36.03
CA ALA A 6 23.49 9.52 -34.83
C ALA A 6 22.57 9.37 -33.61
N SER A 7 22.74 8.28 -32.85
CA SER A 7 22.11 8.10 -31.54
C SER A 7 22.88 8.90 -30.49
N ALA A 8 22.29 9.98 -29.98
CA ALA A 8 22.82 10.71 -28.84
C ALA A 8 22.39 10.00 -27.55
N SER A 9 23.34 9.32 -26.90
CA SER A 9 23.18 8.82 -25.53
C SER A 9 23.25 10.00 -24.55
N ALA A 10 22.10 10.42 -24.05
CA ALA A 10 22.03 11.40 -22.97
C ALA A 10 22.41 10.73 -21.65
N SER A 11 23.65 10.92 -21.20
CA SER A 11 24.09 10.60 -19.85
C SER A 11 23.42 11.55 -18.86
N SER A 12 22.45 11.04 -18.10
CA SER A 12 21.78 11.79 -17.04
C SER A 12 22.74 11.98 -15.85
N PRO A 13 22.95 13.20 -15.31
CA PRO A 13 23.84 13.43 -14.19
C PRO A 13 23.19 12.89 -12.90
N ARG A 14 23.60 11.69 -12.46
CA ARG A 14 23.18 11.10 -11.19
C ARG A 14 23.91 11.75 -10.00
N GLY A 15 23.13 12.30 -9.07
CA GLY A 15 23.20 11.91 -7.65
C GLY A 15 23.87 12.83 -6.61
N ALA A 16 24.77 13.75 -6.94
CA ALA A 16 25.66 14.31 -5.90
C ALA A 16 25.35 15.71 -5.34
N VAL A 17 24.22 16.35 -5.68
CA VAL A 17 23.97 17.77 -5.31
C VAL A 17 22.80 17.96 -4.32
N LEU A 18 22.11 16.90 -3.90
CA LEU A 18 20.82 17.04 -3.21
C LEU A 18 20.89 17.29 -1.70
N ASP A 19 22.03 17.17 -1.03
CA ASP A 19 22.11 17.32 0.44
C ASP A 19 22.67 18.67 0.92
N ALA A 20 22.91 19.62 -0.01
CA ALA A 20 23.20 20.99 0.41
C ALA A 20 21.92 21.62 0.99
N PRO A 21 21.98 22.26 2.19
CA PRO A 21 20.82 22.93 2.75
C PRO A 21 20.29 23.96 1.75
N LEU A 22 19.07 23.74 1.26
CA LEU A 22 18.40 24.66 0.35
C LEU A 22 18.32 26.04 1.00
N SER A 23 18.75 27.06 0.29
CA SER A 23 18.57 28.43 0.77
C SER A 23 17.07 28.69 0.99
N GLN A 24 16.72 29.47 2.03
CA GLN A 24 15.31 29.77 2.34
C GLN A 24 14.57 30.36 1.14
N HIS A 25 15.25 31.16 0.30
CA HIS A 25 14.67 31.72 -0.92
C HIS A 25 14.37 30.63 -1.97
N THR A 26 15.28 29.69 -2.18
CA THR A 26 15.06 28.53 -3.07
C THR A 26 13.90 27.68 -2.56
N ALA A 27 13.87 27.40 -1.26
CA ALA A 27 12.79 26.69 -0.62
C ALA A 27 11.44 27.41 -0.82
N SER A 28 11.31 28.69 -0.45
CA SER A 28 10.05 29.44 -0.65
C SER A 28 9.60 29.52 -2.12
N SER A 29 10.53 29.53 -3.07
CA SER A 29 10.19 29.48 -4.51
C SER A 29 9.72 28.10 -4.98
N LEU A 30 10.24 27.02 -4.38
CA LEU A 30 9.79 25.65 -4.63
C LEU A 30 8.48 25.31 -3.91
N PHE A 31 8.17 26.05 -2.83
CA PHE A 31 7.00 25.86 -1.98
C PHE A 31 6.20 27.16 -1.83
N PRO A 32 5.64 27.72 -2.92
CA PRO A 32 4.82 28.94 -2.84
C PRO A 32 3.49 28.70 -2.10
N ARG A 33 3.18 27.46 -1.74
CA ARG A 33 2.02 27.02 -0.95
C ARG A 33 2.47 25.93 0.01
N SER A 34 3.12 26.33 1.10
CA SER A 34 3.49 25.40 2.15
C SER A 34 2.76 25.66 3.44
N ALA A 35 2.48 24.57 4.16
CA ALA A 35 2.00 24.59 5.52
C ALA A 35 3.15 24.48 6.55
N PHE A 36 2.82 24.83 7.79
CA PHE A 36 3.62 24.62 8.98
C PHE A 36 2.87 23.65 9.89
N LEU A 37 3.57 22.69 10.48
CA LEU A 37 3.03 21.81 11.52
C LEU A 37 3.73 22.17 12.83
N LEU A 38 2.97 22.68 13.79
CA LEU A 38 3.45 23.05 15.12
C LEU A 38 2.99 22.00 16.12
N LEU A 39 3.91 21.57 16.99
CA LEU A 39 3.67 20.59 18.04
C LEU A 39 3.62 21.31 19.39
N ASP A 40 2.45 21.31 20.04
CA ASP A 40 2.22 21.97 21.32
C ASP A 40 1.36 21.10 22.28
N PRO A 41 1.95 20.51 23.34
CA PRO A 41 3.31 20.73 23.79
C PRO A 41 4.34 20.09 22.85
N PRO A 42 5.60 20.56 22.87
CA PRO A 42 6.66 19.91 22.12
C PRO A 42 6.85 18.45 22.59
N PRO A 43 7.27 17.55 21.68
CA PRO A 43 7.40 16.13 21.94
C PRO A 43 8.22 15.81 23.20
N ALA A 44 7.86 14.73 23.87
CA ALA A 44 8.60 14.20 25.00
C ALA A 44 10.06 13.86 24.58
N PRO A 45 11.02 13.85 25.53
CA PRO A 45 12.37 13.37 25.24
C PRO A 45 12.34 11.88 24.86
N ASN A 46 13.26 11.46 23.99
CA ASN A 46 13.37 10.12 23.40
C ASN A 46 12.09 9.71 22.63
N THR A 47 11.39 10.70 22.07
CA THR A 47 10.36 10.47 21.07
C THR A 47 11.01 10.60 19.72
N THR A 48 10.86 9.56 18.90
CA THR A 48 11.28 9.57 17.52
C THR A 48 10.07 9.92 16.65
N LEU A 49 10.19 11.01 15.92
CA LEU A 49 9.18 11.53 15.01
C LEU A 49 9.59 11.29 13.56
N THR A 50 8.65 10.89 12.71
CA THR A 50 8.83 10.95 11.25
C THR A 50 7.64 11.63 10.61
N ILE A 51 7.87 12.32 9.51
CA ILE A 51 6.80 12.81 8.64
C ILE A 51 6.95 12.12 7.29
N ASP A 52 5.91 11.43 6.86
CA ASP A 52 5.88 10.72 5.58
C ASP A 52 7.00 9.68 5.50
N ALA A 53 7.81 9.69 4.44
CA ALA A 53 8.99 8.84 4.30
C ALA A 53 10.29 9.52 4.78
N SER A 54 10.21 10.53 5.65
CA SER A 54 11.40 11.21 6.19
C SER A 54 12.27 10.27 7.03
N PRO A 55 13.58 10.56 7.16
CA PRO A 55 14.40 9.95 8.20
C PRO A 55 13.85 10.27 9.61
N TYR A 56 14.32 9.49 10.59
CA TYR A 56 13.93 9.60 11.99
C TYR A 56 14.50 10.85 12.66
N TYR A 57 13.66 11.57 13.40
CA TYR A 57 14.07 12.70 14.25
C TYR A 57 13.85 12.35 15.71
N THR A 58 14.94 12.04 16.42
CA THR A 58 14.89 11.68 17.85
C THR A 58 15.16 12.89 18.73
N THR A 59 14.30 13.12 19.71
CA THR A 59 14.52 14.16 20.72
C THR A 59 15.54 13.67 21.76
N SER A 60 16.79 14.12 21.69
CA SER A 60 17.83 13.64 22.62
C SER A 60 17.56 14.04 24.09
N SER A 61 17.52 13.07 25.01
CA SER A 61 17.61 13.35 26.46
C SER A 61 19.06 13.65 26.85
N SER A 62 19.36 14.89 27.24
CA SER A 62 20.72 15.34 27.57
C SER A 62 21.30 14.80 28.88
N SER A 63 20.77 13.70 29.43
CA SER A 63 21.17 13.19 30.74
C SER A 63 22.45 12.36 30.73
N GLN A 64 22.99 11.97 29.57
CA GLN A 64 24.21 11.13 29.51
C GLN A 64 25.55 11.88 29.38
N GLN A 65 25.58 13.22 29.31
CA GLN A 65 26.84 14.01 29.23
C GLN A 65 27.21 14.74 30.53
N GLN A 66 26.76 14.24 31.69
CA GLN A 66 26.82 14.99 32.95
C GLN A 66 28.15 14.96 33.72
N GLN A 67 29.29 14.61 33.11
CA GLN A 67 30.60 14.66 33.83
C GLN A 67 31.69 15.58 33.29
N GLN A 68 31.50 16.35 32.20
CA GLN A 68 32.53 17.30 31.74
C GLN A 68 32.08 18.75 31.41
N GLN A 69 30.80 19.14 31.55
CA GLN A 69 30.28 20.37 30.93
C GLN A 69 29.74 21.48 31.88
N GLN A 70 30.15 21.54 33.15
CA GLN A 70 29.64 22.59 34.07
C GLN A 70 30.04 24.04 33.70
N GLN A 71 30.96 24.28 32.74
CA GLN A 71 31.33 25.64 32.31
C GLN A 71 30.81 26.07 30.92
N GLN A 72 30.27 25.17 30.08
CA GLN A 72 29.58 25.55 28.82
C GLN A 72 28.06 25.76 29.01
N GLN A 73 27.54 25.48 30.21
CA GLN A 73 26.12 25.42 30.56
C GLN A 73 25.33 26.74 30.51
N GLN A 74 25.95 27.91 30.30
CA GLN A 74 25.20 29.17 30.19
C GLN A 74 24.93 29.62 28.74
N GLN A 75 25.61 29.05 27.74
CA GLN A 75 25.30 29.30 26.32
C GLN A 75 24.63 28.10 25.62
N GLN A 76 24.75 26.88 26.17
CA GLN A 76 24.09 25.67 25.64
C GLN A 76 22.67 25.41 26.16
N GLN A 77 22.09 26.32 26.96
CA GLN A 77 20.69 26.20 27.42
C GLN A 77 19.64 26.56 26.35
N GLN A 78 20.04 26.98 25.14
CA GLN A 78 19.18 26.91 23.95
C GLN A 78 19.12 25.46 23.44
N LYS A 79 18.67 24.58 24.33
CA LYS A 79 18.47 23.17 24.04
C LYS A 79 17.32 23.08 23.04
N SER A 80 17.64 22.66 21.82
CA SER A 80 16.77 22.63 20.64
C SER A 80 15.53 21.77 20.90
N LYS A 81 14.50 22.39 21.46
CA LYS A 81 13.19 21.76 21.60
C LYS A 81 12.59 21.79 20.20
N LEU A 82 12.58 20.65 19.52
CA LEU A 82 11.88 20.49 18.25
C LEU A 82 10.42 20.93 18.46
N GLN A 83 9.92 21.87 17.66
CA GLN A 83 8.54 22.36 17.76
C GLN A 83 7.69 22.02 16.54
N GLY A 84 8.24 21.24 15.59
CA GLY A 84 7.49 20.70 14.46
C GLY A 84 8.20 20.90 13.12
N PHE A 85 7.41 21.07 12.06
CA PHE A 85 7.88 21.04 10.67
C PHE A 85 7.44 22.28 9.90
N LYS A 86 8.26 22.69 8.93
CA LYS A 86 7.97 23.80 8.01
C LYS A 86 8.10 23.34 6.56
N LEU A 87 7.53 24.12 5.64
CA LEU A 87 7.60 23.86 4.20
C LEU A 87 6.87 22.57 3.77
N ILE A 88 5.82 22.18 4.50
CA ILE A 88 5.03 20.98 4.18
C ILE A 88 4.25 21.26 2.89
N PRO A 89 4.41 20.46 1.82
CA PRO A 89 3.72 20.67 0.56
C PRO A 89 2.24 20.30 0.65
N ASP A 90 1.38 20.85 -0.21
CA ASP A 90 -0.04 20.45 -0.28
C ASP A 90 -0.20 18.94 -0.52
N GLY A 91 -1.16 18.31 0.18
CA GLY A 91 -1.47 16.89 0.02
C GLY A 91 -1.79 16.18 1.34
N ILE A 92 -1.71 14.85 1.30
CA ILE A 92 -1.80 14.00 2.50
C ILE A 92 -0.43 13.84 3.15
N HIS A 93 -0.41 13.83 4.48
CA HIS A 93 0.77 13.55 5.28
C HIS A 93 0.45 12.58 6.40
N LEU A 94 1.47 11.85 6.82
CA LEU A 94 1.45 10.93 7.96
C LEU A 94 2.58 11.31 8.92
N LEU A 95 2.22 11.87 10.07
CA LEU A 95 3.16 12.04 11.17
C LEU A 95 3.18 10.75 11.99
N THR A 96 4.31 10.07 12.07
CA THR A 96 4.47 8.92 12.96
C THR A 96 5.26 9.29 14.22
N LEU A 97 4.87 8.65 15.31
CA LEU A 97 5.46 8.82 16.62
C LEU A 97 5.84 7.46 17.19
N THR A 98 7.05 7.39 17.73
CA THR A 98 7.57 6.24 18.48
C THR A 98 8.20 6.74 19.77
N SER A 99 8.00 6.03 20.87
CA SER A 99 8.60 6.33 22.16
C SER A 99 9.56 5.20 22.52
N ASP A 100 10.83 5.54 22.80
CA ASP A 100 11.88 4.55 23.06
C ASP A 100 11.76 3.89 24.46
N GLY A 101 10.68 4.16 25.21
CA GLY A 101 10.53 3.81 26.63
C GLY A 101 9.91 2.44 26.93
N THR A 102 9.35 1.74 25.95
CA THR A 102 8.58 0.50 26.17
C THR A 102 9.21 -0.69 25.44
N GLN A 103 9.13 -1.89 26.06
CA GLN A 103 9.62 -3.14 25.43
C GLN A 103 8.89 -3.49 24.13
N THR A 104 7.71 -2.89 23.92
CA THR A 104 6.95 -2.97 22.67
C THR A 104 7.03 -1.62 21.95
N ILE A 105 7.45 -1.63 20.68
CA ILE A 105 7.44 -0.44 19.83
C ILE A 105 6.00 -0.19 19.40
N HIS A 106 5.33 0.74 20.07
CA HIS A 106 3.99 1.16 19.69
C HIS A 106 4.10 2.34 18.71
N LEU A 107 3.77 2.09 17.44
CA LEU A 107 3.78 3.11 16.40
C LEU A 107 2.42 3.80 16.35
N GLN A 108 2.41 5.12 16.51
CA GLN A 108 1.22 5.95 16.33
C GLN A 108 1.36 6.80 15.09
N GLY A 109 0.28 6.94 14.35
CA GLY A 109 0.16 7.75 13.15
C GLY A 109 -0.93 8.80 13.28
N VAL A 110 -0.62 10.01 12.85
CA VAL A 110 -1.60 11.08 12.64
C VAL A 110 -1.62 11.42 11.15
N ILE A 111 -2.72 11.10 10.49
CA ILE A 111 -2.95 11.43 9.09
C ILE A 111 -3.67 12.77 9.03
N PHE A 112 -3.11 13.69 8.25
CA PHE A 112 -3.70 15.01 8.04
C PHE A 112 -3.53 15.46 6.60
N PHE A 113 -4.35 16.43 6.19
CA PHE A 113 -4.28 17.05 4.86
C PHE A 113 -3.82 18.50 5.01
N SER A 114 -2.87 18.90 4.16
CA SER A 114 -2.38 20.26 4.10
C SER A 114 -2.81 20.91 2.78
N SER A 115 -3.16 22.20 2.82
CA SER A 115 -3.44 22.97 1.60
C SER A 115 -3.13 24.46 1.76
N GLY A 116 -2.36 25.01 0.83
CA GLY A 116 -2.00 26.42 0.83
C GLY A 116 -1.08 26.81 1.97
N HIS A 117 -1.31 28.00 2.52
CA HIS A 117 -0.57 28.52 3.67
C HIS A 117 -1.35 28.31 4.95
N GLN A 118 -1.21 27.12 5.53
CA GLN A 118 -1.85 26.75 6.79
C GLN A 118 -0.82 26.57 7.90
N VAL A 119 -1.23 26.89 9.12
CA VAL A 119 -0.48 26.53 10.34
C VAL A 119 -1.33 25.52 11.08
N LEU A 120 -0.87 24.27 11.07
CA LEU A 120 -1.49 23.14 11.72
C LEU A 120 -0.91 23.02 13.13
N LEU A 121 -1.70 23.32 14.15
CA LEU A 121 -1.30 23.10 15.53
C LEU A 121 -1.77 21.71 15.96
N ARG A 122 -0.89 20.90 16.52
CA ARG A 122 -1.18 19.55 17.02
C ARG A 122 -0.66 19.38 18.44
N SER A 123 -1.53 18.87 19.31
CA SER A 123 -1.13 18.45 20.65
C SER A 123 -0.81 16.97 20.64
N ILE A 124 0.46 16.65 20.88
CA ILE A 124 0.89 15.30 21.14
C ILE A 124 0.90 15.17 22.67
N ALA A 125 -0.15 14.58 23.23
CA ALA A 125 -0.19 14.29 24.65
C ALA A 125 0.90 13.25 24.96
N GLY A 126 2.02 13.69 25.54
CA GLY A 126 3.13 12.83 25.92
C GLY A 126 2.90 12.06 27.22
N ASP A 127 1.66 11.98 27.72
CA ASP A 127 1.37 11.32 28.99
C ASP A 127 1.25 9.80 28.78
N THR A 128 2.40 9.17 28.48
CA THR A 128 2.60 7.72 28.59
C THR A 128 2.70 7.33 30.06
N THR A 129 1.75 7.74 30.90
CA THR A 129 1.62 7.16 32.24
C THR A 129 1.15 5.73 32.03
N LEU A 130 2.10 4.80 32.14
CA LEU A 130 1.90 3.34 32.15
C LEU A 130 0.63 3.01 32.94
N VAL A 131 -0.45 2.77 32.21
CA VAL A 131 -1.66 2.22 32.80
C VAL A 131 -1.29 0.81 33.27
N ALA A 132 -1.67 0.45 34.50
CA ALA A 132 -1.37 -0.83 35.10
C ALA A 132 -1.71 -2.00 34.13
N PRO A 133 -0.96 -3.13 34.16
CA PRO A 133 -1.07 -4.23 33.19
C PRO A 133 -2.47 -4.88 33.06
N ASP A 134 -3.40 -4.55 33.96
CA ASP A 134 -4.76 -5.09 33.98
C ASP A 134 -5.81 -4.16 33.33
N GLN A 135 -5.41 -3.02 32.74
CA GLN A 135 -6.32 -2.17 31.96
C GLN A 135 -6.00 -2.24 30.47
N PRO A 136 -7.03 -2.29 29.60
CA PRO A 136 -6.80 -2.25 28.16
C PRO A 136 -6.04 -0.95 27.81
N PRO A 137 -5.03 -1.03 26.93
CA PRO A 137 -4.23 0.13 26.54
C PRO A 137 -5.18 1.18 25.98
N SER A 138 -5.43 2.22 26.78
CA SER A 138 -6.12 3.39 26.30
C SER A 138 -5.16 4.10 25.36
N SER A 139 -5.58 4.32 24.12
CA SER A 139 -4.81 5.01 23.08
C SER A 139 -4.06 6.22 23.67
N LEU A 140 -2.72 6.24 23.58
CA LEU A 140 -1.86 7.25 24.24
C LEU A 140 -2.20 8.69 23.84
N LEU A 141 -2.87 8.88 22.71
CA LEU A 141 -3.53 10.13 22.35
C LEU A 141 -4.88 10.18 23.05
N SER A 142 -4.87 10.46 24.35
CA SER A 142 -6.11 10.79 25.05
C SER A 142 -6.73 12.02 24.37
N ARG A 143 -7.93 11.86 23.78
CA ARG A 143 -8.80 12.97 23.34
C ARG A 143 -9.33 13.71 24.56
N THR A 144 -8.46 14.29 25.38
CA THR A 144 -8.86 15.22 26.44
C THR A 144 -9.12 16.58 25.81
N HIS A 145 -10.13 16.64 24.94
CA HIS A 145 -10.58 17.90 24.38
C HIS A 145 -11.31 18.67 25.49
N SER A 146 -10.67 19.73 25.98
CA SER A 146 -11.36 20.79 26.71
C SER A 146 -12.16 21.60 25.68
N PRO A 147 -13.50 21.61 25.71
CA PRO A 147 -14.36 22.16 24.65
C PRO A 147 -14.35 23.71 24.54
N ALA A 148 -13.39 24.40 25.17
CA ALA A 148 -13.45 25.85 25.38
C ALA A 148 -12.62 26.72 24.43
N ALA A 149 -11.79 26.18 23.52
CA ALA A 149 -10.90 27.01 22.70
C ALA A 149 -10.78 26.50 21.25
N GLN A 150 -11.55 27.08 20.33
CA GLN A 150 -11.37 26.88 18.88
C GLN A 150 -9.89 26.99 18.47
N PRO A 151 -9.32 26.05 17.68
CA PRO A 151 -7.92 26.11 17.29
C PRO A 151 -7.77 26.91 16.00
N GLN A 152 -8.28 28.15 15.99
CA GLN A 152 -7.66 29.18 15.16
C GLN A 152 -6.81 30.02 16.09
N THR A 153 -5.77 29.42 16.65
CA THR A 153 -4.65 30.21 17.14
C THR A 153 -4.09 30.88 15.89
N LEU A 154 -4.51 32.12 15.63
CA LEU A 154 -3.92 32.97 14.61
C LEU A 154 -2.47 33.16 15.01
N VAL A 155 -1.61 32.23 14.55
CA VAL A 155 -0.20 32.31 14.80
C VAL A 155 0.32 33.47 13.96
N GLY A 156 0.59 34.59 14.62
CA GLY A 156 1.15 35.76 13.96
C GLY A 156 2.45 35.39 13.25
N GLN A 157 2.72 36.03 12.11
CA GLN A 157 3.94 35.80 11.33
C GLN A 157 5.21 35.99 12.18
N ASP A 158 5.19 36.92 13.12
CA ASP A 158 6.32 37.14 14.05
C ASP A 158 6.50 35.97 15.01
N HIS A 159 5.43 35.29 15.42
CA HIS A 159 5.56 34.06 16.20
C HIS A 159 6.20 32.95 15.36
N LEU A 160 5.74 32.74 14.12
CA LEU A 160 6.37 31.76 13.22
C LEU A 160 7.86 32.06 13.00
N ARG A 161 8.26 33.34 12.88
CA ARG A 161 9.68 33.73 12.79
C ARG A 161 10.46 33.37 14.06
N THR A 162 9.84 33.50 15.24
CA THR A 162 10.48 33.08 16.49
C THR A 162 10.60 31.56 16.61
N LEU A 163 9.68 30.83 15.99
CA LEU A 163 9.68 29.36 15.98
C LEU A 163 10.57 28.76 14.89
N ASP A 164 10.85 29.48 13.80
CA ASP A 164 11.57 28.99 12.62
C ASP A 164 12.88 28.21 12.90
N PRO A 165 13.72 28.61 13.89
CA PRO A 165 14.93 27.86 14.26
C PRO A 165 14.64 26.48 14.89
N TYR A 166 13.42 26.28 15.40
CA TYR A 166 12.97 25.06 16.07
C TYR A 166 12.08 24.19 15.16
N LEU A 167 11.90 24.58 13.90
CA LEU A 167 11.12 23.85 12.91
C LEU A 167 12.03 23.18 11.89
N ILE A 168 11.79 21.89 11.66
CA ILE A 168 12.52 21.09 10.68
C ILE A 168 11.93 21.32 9.29
N PRO A 169 12.73 21.64 8.26
CA PRO A 169 12.22 21.71 6.89
C PRO A 169 11.76 20.31 6.43
N TYR A 170 10.63 20.26 5.76
CA TYR A 170 10.13 19.03 5.14
C TYR A 170 11.19 18.43 4.19
N PRO A 171 11.46 17.11 4.25
CA PRO A 171 12.50 16.48 3.44
C PRO A 171 12.14 16.51 1.95
N HIS A 172 13.02 17.06 1.12
CA HIS A 172 12.81 17.10 -0.33
C HIS A 172 13.19 15.80 -1.03
N THR A 173 14.05 14.97 -0.43
CA THR A 173 14.60 13.74 -1.03
C THR A 173 13.53 12.69 -1.28
N THR A 174 12.59 12.51 -0.35
CA THR A 174 11.51 11.51 -0.47
C THR A 174 10.18 12.09 -0.94
N ARG A 175 10.10 13.42 -1.12
CA ARG A 175 8.86 14.13 -1.49
C ARG A 175 8.22 13.59 -2.76
N SER A 176 8.99 13.47 -3.85
CA SER A 176 8.43 13.04 -5.14
C SER A 176 7.86 11.63 -5.04
N ALA A 177 8.61 10.72 -4.42
CA ALA A 177 8.16 9.35 -4.21
C ALA A 177 6.91 9.29 -3.32
N TRP A 178 6.84 10.13 -2.28
CA TRP A 178 5.64 10.23 -1.43
C TRP A 178 4.43 10.73 -2.19
N THR A 179 4.57 11.81 -2.97
CA THR A 179 3.49 12.38 -3.78
C THR A 179 2.98 11.37 -4.80
N ASP A 180 3.88 10.63 -5.45
CA ASP A 180 3.51 9.60 -6.42
C ASP A 180 2.79 8.42 -5.73
N ALA A 181 3.29 7.95 -4.58
CA ALA A 181 2.72 6.81 -3.85
C ALA A 181 1.40 7.14 -3.13
N SER A 182 1.07 8.42 -3.01
CA SER A 182 -0.16 8.93 -2.39
C SER A 182 -0.98 9.77 -3.37
N ALA A 183 -0.84 9.55 -4.67
CA ALA A 183 -1.42 10.40 -5.71
C ALA A 183 -2.95 10.40 -5.68
N HIS A 184 -3.60 9.26 -5.42
CA HIS A 184 -5.05 9.18 -5.30
C HIS A 184 -5.55 9.73 -3.95
N LEU A 185 -4.82 9.50 -2.87
CA LEU A 185 -5.11 10.09 -1.56
C LEU A 185 -4.91 11.61 -1.54
N SER A 186 -3.96 12.16 -2.29
CA SER A 186 -3.70 13.60 -2.33
C SER A 186 -4.81 14.39 -3.04
N ARG A 187 -5.74 13.72 -3.71
CA ARG A 187 -6.89 14.36 -4.36
C ARG A 187 -7.91 14.85 -3.34
N ALA A 188 -8.21 16.15 -3.40
CA ALA A 188 -9.15 16.81 -2.48
C ALA A 188 -10.58 16.22 -2.51
N ASP A 189 -11.00 15.63 -3.63
CA ASP A 189 -12.32 15.02 -3.81
C ASP A 189 -12.41 13.55 -3.33
N VAL A 190 -11.27 12.90 -3.08
CA VAL A 190 -11.20 11.46 -2.75
C VAL A 190 -10.58 11.25 -1.38
N GLY A 191 -9.36 11.73 -1.16
CA GLY A 191 -8.53 11.40 0.00
C GLY A 191 -9.20 11.63 1.35
N PRO A 192 -9.64 12.85 1.66
CA PRO A 192 -10.28 13.14 2.95
C PRO A 192 -11.49 12.24 3.23
N GLY A 193 -12.29 11.94 2.21
CA GLY A 193 -13.44 11.04 2.32
C GLY A 193 -13.04 9.60 2.61
N VAL A 194 -11.97 9.12 1.97
CA VAL A 194 -11.43 7.77 2.22
C VAL A 194 -10.86 7.65 3.64
N VAL A 195 -10.00 8.59 4.05
CA VAL A 195 -9.39 8.58 5.39
C VAL A 195 -10.47 8.71 6.48
N SER A 196 -11.45 9.60 6.29
CA SER A 196 -12.59 9.75 7.21
C SER A 196 -13.41 8.47 7.34
N ARG A 197 -13.68 7.77 6.24
CA ARG A 197 -14.44 6.52 6.26
C ARG A 197 -13.65 5.37 6.90
N VAL A 198 -12.41 5.18 6.48
CA VAL A 198 -11.58 4.02 6.85
C VAL A 198 -11.04 4.16 8.27
N CYS A 199 -10.40 5.27 8.60
CA CYS A 199 -9.76 5.47 9.89
C CYS A 199 -10.68 6.13 10.93
N GLY A 200 -11.71 6.85 10.46
CA GLY A 200 -12.40 7.83 11.29
C GLY A 200 -11.55 9.09 11.42
N ILE A 201 -12.22 10.24 11.45
CA ILE A 201 -11.57 11.53 11.73
C ILE A 201 -12.03 12.03 13.09
N ASP A 202 -11.14 12.70 13.78
CA ASP A 202 -11.49 13.51 14.93
C ASP A 202 -12.23 14.77 14.44
N GLU A 203 -13.46 14.97 14.93
CA GLU A 203 -14.32 16.07 14.50
C GLU A 203 -13.71 17.44 14.81
N TRP A 204 -12.78 17.50 15.78
CA TRP A 204 -12.17 18.74 16.22
C TRP A 204 -10.92 19.11 15.41
N THR A 205 -10.00 18.16 15.22
CA THR A 205 -8.75 18.41 14.48
C THR A 205 -8.90 18.21 12.98
N GLY A 206 -9.87 17.40 12.56
CA GLY A 206 -9.99 16.91 11.19
C GLY A 206 -8.95 15.85 10.80
N ASP A 207 -8.19 15.35 11.78
CA ASP A 207 -7.15 14.33 11.55
C ASP A 207 -7.69 12.93 11.78
N ALA A 208 -7.06 11.94 11.17
CA ALA A 208 -7.24 10.55 11.52
C ALA A 208 -6.09 10.07 12.40
N HIS A 209 -6.43 9.38 13.48
CA HIS A 209 -5.49 8.74 14.39
C HIS A 209 -5.53 7.24 14.13
N VAL A 210 -4.36 6.65 13.93
CA VAL A 210 -4.21 5.21 13.65
C VAL A 210 -2.98 4.71 14.39
N ASP A 211 -2.96 3.46 14.83
CA ASP A 211 -1.78 2.83 15.41
C ASP A 211 -1.45 1.49 14.73
N SER A 212 -0.34 0.89 15.14
CA SER A 212 0.11 -0.41 14.65
C SER A 212 -0.85 -1.56 14.96
N PHE A 213 -1.72 -1.41 15.95
CA PHE A 213 -2.61 -2.46 16.46
C PHE A 213 -4.08 -2.26 16.09
N THR A 214 -4.40 -1.20 15.33
CA THR A 214 -5.77 -0.87 14.96
C THR A 214 -6.32 -2.01 14.09
N GLU A 215 -7.30 -2.72 14.65
CA GLU A 215 -7.85 -3.92 14.01
C GLU A 215 -8.73 -3.56 12.80
N LEU A 216 -8.86 -4.53 11.88
CA LEU A 216 -9.82 -4.44 10.80
C LEU A 216 -11.25 -4.62 11.34
N ASP A 217 -12.20 -3.82 10.83
CA ASP A 217 -13.60 -3.98 11.15
C ASP A 217 -14.18 -5.28 10.53
N SER A 218 -14.21 -6.34 11.33
CA SER A 218 -14.80 -7.64 10.97
C SER A 218 -16.32 -7.63 10.92
N SER A 219 -16.98 -6.53 11.33
CA SER A 219 -18.44 -6.43 11.38
C SER A 219 -19.09 -6.15 10.03
N THR A 220 -18.29 -5.84 9.01
CA THR A 220 -18.81 -5.89 7.64
C THR A 220 -19.24 -7.33 7.36
N PRO A 221 -20.43 -7.56 6.78
CA PRO A 221 -20.98 -8.89 6.57
C PRO A 221 -20.13 -9.64 5.54
N SER A 222 -18.99 -10.15 5.98
CA SER A 222 -18.33 -11.28 5.36
C SER A 222 -19.40 -12.35 5.32
N SER A 223 -19.91 -12.58 4.12
CA SER A 223 -20.78 -13.70 3.81
C SER A 223 -19.96 -15.00 3.84
N ALA A 224 -19.07 -15.16 4.82
CA ALA A 224 -18.36 -16.39 5.09
C ALA A 224 -19.41 -17.43 5.55
N PRO A 225 -19.69 -18.47 4.76
CA PRO A 225 -20.40 -19.63 5.24
C PRO A 225 -19.37 -20.54 5.91
N GLY A 226 -19.15 -20.38 7.21
CA GLY A 226 -18.21 -21.21 7.98
C GLY A 226 -17.49 -20.38 9.02
N THR A 227 -18.13 -20.03 10.13
CA THR A 227 -18.60 -20.96 11.15
C THR A 227 -20.11 -20.87 11.34
N GLY A 228 -20.77 -22.02 11.42
CA GLY A 228 -22.21 -22.14 11.55
C GLY A 228 -22.76 -21.70 12.91
N LEU A 229 -22.55 -20.43 13.29
CA LEU A 229 -23.29 -19.84 14.39
C LEU A 229 -24.76 -19.76 13.94
N SER A 230 -25.63 -20.51 14.63
CA SER A 230 -27.04 -20.55 14.29
C SER A 230 -27.65 -19.14 14.41
N ALA A 231 -28.80 -18.89 13.77
CA ALA A 231 -29.52 -17.63 13.94
C ALA A 231 -29.85 -17.32 15.41
N ALA A 232 -29.90 -18.32 16.29
CA ALA A 232 -30.07 -18.15 17.73
C ALA A 232 -28.76 -17.68 18.42
N GLU A 233 -27.61 -18.10 17.91
CA GLU A 233 -26.29 -17.77 18.46
C GLU A 233 -25.88 -16.34 18.08
N ARG A 234 -26.19 -15.89 16.86
CA ARG A 234 -26.08 -14.46 16.50
C ARG A 234 -26.98 -13.58 17.38
N ARG A 235 -28.21 -14.02 17.66
CA ARG A 235 -29.13 -13.30 18.56
C ARG A 235 -28.63 -13.28 20.00
N LEU A 236 -27.98 -14.35 20.46
CA LEU A 236 -27.40 -14.43 21.80
C LEU A 236 -26.17 -13.51 21.91
N GLU A 237 -25.30 -13.47 20.90
CA GLU A 237 -24.15 -12.56 20.84
C GLU A 237 -24.60 -11.09 20.79
N GLU A 238 -25.65 -10.79 20.01
CA GLU A 238 -26.26 -9.46 19.94
C GLU A 238 -26.92 -9.07 21.28
N GLN A 239 -27.58 -10.00 21.97
CA GLN A 239 -28.14 -9.78 23.31
C GLN A 239 -27.05 -9.56 24.37
N LEU A 240 -25.96 -10.33 24.35
CA LEU A 240 -24.83 -10.18 25.26
C LEU A 240 -24.07 -8.87 25.02
N ARG A 241 -23.93 -8.45 23.75
CA ARG A 241 -23.37 -7.12 23.39
C ARG A 241 -24.28 -5.96 23.79
N SER A 242 -25.60 -6.13 23.70
CA SER A 242 -26.56 -5.07 24.05
C SER A 242 -26.68 -4.79 25.55
N GLY A 243 -26.22 -5.72 26.41
CA GLY A 243 -26.31 -5.60 27.87
C GLY A 243 -25.12 -4.92 28.56
N GLY A 244 -24.02 -4.68 27.85
CA GLY A 244 -22.83 -4.01 28.39
C GLY A 244 -22.79 -2.55 28.00
N VAL A 245 -22.69 -1.64 28.99
CA VAL A 245 -22.36 -0.22 28.78
C VAL A 245 -20.94 -0.15 28.18
N SER A 246 -20.83 -0.29 26.87
CA SER A 246 -19.59 -0.15 26.11
C SER A 246 -19.64 1.21 25.41
N THR A 247 -19.17 2.25 26.10
CA THR A 247 -19.14 3.64 25.62
C THR A 247 -17.84 4.01 24.92
N THR A 248 -16.90 3.08 24.72
CA THR A 248 -15.69 3.28 23.93
C THR A 248 -15.85 2.54 22.62
N LYS A 249 -16.28 3.25 21.57
CA LYS A 249 -16.23 2.72 20.19
C LYS A 249 -14.78 2.36 19.91
N GLU A 250 -14.46 1.08 19.89
CA GLU A 250 -13.16 0.59 19.43
C GLU A 250 -12.90 1.18 18.04
N GLU A 251 -11.77 1.87 17.90
CA GLU A 251 -11.33 2.42 16.63
C GLU A 251 -10.89 1.23 15.76
N LYS A 252 -11.65 0.95 14.70
CA LYS A 252 -11.37 -0.13 13.74
C LYS A 252 -11.24 0.44 12.34
N LEU A 253 -10.35 -0.13 11.54
CA LEU A 253 -10.16 0.22 10.14
C LEU A 253 -11.33 -0.31 9.31
N ARG A 254 -12.05 0.57 8.63
CA ARG A 254 -13.24 0.25 7.82
C ARG A 254 -12.96 0.29 6.32
N PHE A 255 -12.00 -0.52 5.89
CA PHE A 255 -11.76 -0.72 4.46
C PHE A 255 -12.98 -1.34 3.76
N THR A 256 -13.06 -1.19 2.44
CA THR A 256 -14.05 -1.87 1.61
C THR A 256 -13.81 -3.37 1.68
N SER A 257 -14.69 -4.09 2.37
CA SER A 257 -14.53 -5.54 2.55
C SER A 257 -14.76 -6.30 1.25
N PHE A 258 -14.04 -7.39 1.02
CA PHE A 258 -14.31 -8.37 -0.05
C PHE A 258 -13.69 -9.70 0.35
N ASP A 259 -14.11 -10.78 -0.31
CA ASP A 259 -13.62 -12.13 -0.03
C ASP A 259 -13.14 -12.78 -1.32
N LEU A 260 -11.83 -13.00 -1.43
CA LEU A 260 -11.20 -13.65 -2.58
C LEU A 260 -11.69 -15.09 -2.78
N ARG A 261 -12.14 -15.78 -1.72
CA ARG A 261 -12.70 -17.13 -1.81
C ARG A 261 -14.11 -17.14 -2.39
N ARG A 262 -14.78 -15.98 -2.43
CA ARG A 262 -16.16 -15.82 -2.91
C ARG A 262 -16.23 -14.72 -3.96
N SER A 263 -15.70 -15.02 -5.13
CA SER A 263 -15.56 -14.08 -6.24
C SER A 263 -16.65 -14.16 -7.31
N TRP A 264 -17.80 -14.75 -6.97
CA TRP A 264 -18.97 -14.91 -7.86
C TRP A 264 -20.22 -14.24 -7.29
N LYS A 265 -21.17 -13.95 -8.18
CA LYS A 265 -22.47 -13.38 -7.83
C LYS A 265 -23.31 -14.38 -7.04
N VAL A 266 -24.11 -13.88 -6.10
CA VAL A 266 -25.03 -14.73 -5.35
C VAL A 266 -26.04 -15.37 -6.30
N GLY A 267 -26.15 -16.70 -6.26
CA GLY A 267 -27.02 -17.48 -7.14
C GLY A 267 -26.34 -18.05 -8.39
N THR A 268 -25.07 -17.72 -8.63
CA THR A 268 -24.27 -18.37 -9.69
C THR A 268 -24.06 -19.86 -9.38
N VAL A 269 -24.23 -20.71 -10.39
CA VAL A 269 -24.09 -22.18 -10.28
C VAL A 269 -23.29 -22.73 -11.46
N GLY A 270 -22.79 -23.97 -11.34
CA GLY A 270 -22.19 -24.71 -12.46
C GLY A 270 -20.89 -24.13 -13.00
N THR A 271 -20.81 -23.99 -14.33
CA THR A 271 -19.59 -23.53 -15.03
C THR A 271 -19.27 -22.08 -14.74
N GLU A 272 -20.27 -21.21 -14.59
CA GLU A 272 -20.06 -19.82 -14.22
C GLU A 272 -19.46 -19.69 -12.82
N LEU A 273 -19.88 -20.54 -11.88
CA LEU A 273 -19.34 -20.55 -10.52
C LEU A 273 -17.84 -20.86 -10.56
N THR A 274 -17.46 -21.88 -11.32
CA THR A 274 -16.06 -22.30 -11.51
C THR A 274 -15.26 -21.21 -12.23
N ARG A 275 -15.84 -20.58 -13.25
CA ARG A 275 -15.20 -19.48 -13.98
C ARG A 275 -14.89 -18.31 -13.06
N TRP A 276 -15.87 -17.84 -12.29
CA TRP A 276 -15.71 -16.69 -11.41
C TRP A 276 -15.06 -17.03 -10.07
N SER A 277 -14.92 -18.31 -9.69
CA SER A 277 -14.07 -18.71 -8.57
C SER A 277 -12.60 -18.61 -8.91
N VAL A 278 -12.22 -18.81 -10.17
CA VAL A 278 -10.83 -18.63 -10.65
C VAL A 278 -10.58 -17.16 -11.00
N ASP A 279 -11.41 -16.58 -11.86
CA ASP A 279 -11.26 -15.19 -12.30
C ASP A 279 -11.98 -14.22 -11.35
N LYS A 280 -11.23 -13.31 -10.74
CA LYS A 280 -11.75 -12.35 -9.75
C LYS A 280 -12.37 -11.09 -10.37
N SER A 281 -12.48 -11.01 -11.69
CA SER A 281 -12.93 -9.81 -12.40
C SER A 281 -14.33 -9.35 -12.00
N TRP A 282 -15.24 -10.28 -11.70
CA TRP A 282 -16.56 -9.91 -11.17
C TRP A 282 -16.43 -9.28 -9.78
N LEU A 283 -15.65 -9.91 -8.89
CA LEU A 283 -15.41 -9.41 -7.54
C LEU A 283 -14.74 -8.04 -7.56
N LEU A 284 -13.81 -7.81 -8.48
CA LEU A 284 -13.17 -6.51 -8.67
C LEU A 284 -14.18 -5.45 -9.09
N ALA A 285 -15.01 -5.73 -10.09
CA ALA A 285 -16.05 -4.81 -10.53
C ALA A 285 -17.06 -4.49 -9.42
N ASP A 286 -17.45 -5.49 -8.62
CA ASP A 286 -18.31 -5.30 -7.46
C ASP A 286 -17.64 -4.48 -6.35
N THR A 287 -16.38 -4.76 -6.06
CA THR A 287 -15.60 -4.04 -5.05
C THR A 287 -15.39 -2.59 -5.43
N VAL A 288 -15.07 -2.30 -6.69
CA VAL A 288 -15.00 -0.93 -7.24
C VAL A 288 -16.32 -0.20 -7.06
N ARG A 289 -17.45 -0.87 -7.34
CA ARG A 289 -18.78 -0.28 -7.15
C ARG A 289 -19.09 0.01 -5.69
N ARG A 290 -18.79 -0.92 -4.77
CA ARG A 290 -19.02 -0.75 -3.33
C ARG A 290 -18.11 0.30 -2.70
N ALA A 291 -16.89 0.46 -3.19
CA ALA A 291 -15.99 1.54 -2.81
C ALA A 291 -16.48 2.91 -3.31
N GLY A 292 -17.32 2.97 -4.35
CA GLY A 292 -17.82 4.20 -4.95
C GLY A 292 -17.03 4.68 -6.18
N GLY A 293 -16.18 3.83 -6.76
CA GLY A 293 -15.40 4.10 -7.97
C GLY A 293 -13.94 3.67 -7.84
N LEU A 294 -13.24 3.56 -8.98
CA LEU A 294 -11.87 3.03 -8.99
C LEU A 294 -10.91 3.94 -8.23
N SER A 295 -11.09 5.25 -8.36
CA SER A 295 -10.19 6.21 -7.69
C SER A 295 -10.27 6.11 -6.16
N ILE A 296 -11.44 5.76 -5.61
CA ILE A 296 -11.60 5.54 -4.17
C ILE A 296 -10.93 4.24 -3.75
N LEU A 297 -11.10 3.16 -4.53
CA LEU A 297 -10.46 1.88 -4.24
C LEU A 297 -8.92 1.97 -4.33
N LEU A 298 -8.38 2.69 -5.31
CA LEU A 298 -6.93 2.93 -5.40
C LEU A 298 -6.42 3.83 -4.26
N ALA A 299 -7.21 4.80 -3.79
CA ALA A 299 -6.86 5.56 -2.59
C ALA A 299 -6.87 4.68 -1.32
N GLU A 300 -7.79 3.71 -1.21
CA GLU A 300 -7.72 2.70 -0.14
C GLU A 300 -6.48 1.81 -0.25
N PHE A 301 -6.12 1.41 -1.48
CA PHE A 301 -4.90 0.64 -1.74
C PHE A 301 -3.64 1.41 -1.32
N GLU A 302 -3.56 2.70 -1.67
CA GLU A 302 -2.49 3.60 -1.21
C GLU A 302 -2.50 3.75 0.33
N LEU A 303 -3.67 3.92 0.95
CA LEU A 303 -3.78 4.11 2.39
C LEU A 303 -3.33 2.87 3.16
N ALA A 304 -3.78 1.69 2.72
CA ALA A 304 -3.35 0.42 3.27
C ALA A 304 -1.82 0.28 3.19
N PHE A 305 -1.23 0.64 2.03
CA PHE A 305 0.22 0.68 1.86
C PHE A 305 0.92 1.58 2.85
N LEU A 306 0.50 2.84 2.96
CA LEU A 306 1.12 3.81 3.88
C LEU A 306 1.03 3.35 5.34
N LEU A 307 -0.11 2.79 5.74
CA LEU A 307 -0.32 2.31 7.11
C LEU A 307 0.56 1.11 7.44
N PHE A 308 0.67 0.09 6.58
CA PHE A 308 1.55 -1.03 6.90
C PHE A 308 3.03 -0.66 6.73
N HIS A 309 3.38 0.14 5.74
CA HIS A 309 4.77 0.54 5.50
C HIS A 309 5.31 1.43 6.63
N ARG A 310 4.50 2.35 7.18
CA ARG A 310 4.95 3.32 8.20
C ARG A 310 4.55 3.00 9.63
N LEU A 311 3.45 2.28 9.84
CA LEU A 311 2.96 1.91 11.17
C LEU A 311 3.05 0.40 11.42
N HIS A 312 3.53 -0.40 10.47
CA HIS A 312 3.57 -1.86 10.58
C HIS A 312 2.21 -2.48 10.95
N SER A 313 1.11 -1.86 10.51
CA SER A 313 -0.24 -2.34 10.77
C SER A 313 -0.50 -3.66 10.00
N PRO A 314 -0.69 -4.80 10.70
CA PRO A 314 -0.93 -6.09 10.04
C PRO A 314 -2.28 -6.13 9.32
N ALA A 315 -3.28 -5.41 9.86
CA ALA A 315 -4.61 -5.27 9.25
C ALA A 315 -4.52 -4.56 7.90
N ALA A 316 -3.75 -3.48 7.81
CA ALA A 316 -3.50 -2.76 6.57
C ALA A 316 -2.68 -3.59 5.57
N HIS A 317 -1.68 -4.35 6.04
CA HIS A 317 -0.91 -5.27 5.19
C HIS A 317 -1.82 -6.32 4.54
N SER A 318 -2.65 -6.99 5.35
CA SER A 318 -3.61 -8.00 4.88
C SER A 318 -4.59 -7.44 3.85
N HIS A 319 -5.08 -6.21 4.06
CA HIS A 319 -5.96 -5.56 3.09
C HIS A 319 -5.23 -5.19 1.79
N TRP A 320 -4.00 -4.68 1.89
CA TRP A 320 -3.17 -4.35 0.73
C TRP A 320 -2.85 -5.59 -0.11
N THR A 321 -2.43 -6.70 0.50
CA THR A 321 -2.15 -7.96 -0.23
C THR A 321 -3.42 -8.54 -0.83
N ALA A 322 -4.56 -8.45 -0.15
CA ALA A 322 -5.84 -8.89 -0.71
C ALA A 322 -6.24 -8.07 -1.95
N LEU A 323 -5.99 -6.75 -1.94
CA LEU A 323 -6.24 -5.91 -3.12
C LEU A 323 -5.25 -6.23 -4.25
N LEU A 324 -3.97 -6.43 -3.93
CA LEU A 324 -2.96 -6.84 -4.89
C LEU A 324 -3.40 -8.13 -5.60
N ALA A 325 -3.82 -9.15 -4.84
CA ALA A 325 -4.33 -10.40 -5.37
C ALA A 325 -5.63 -10.22 -6.18
N LEU A 326 -6.57 -9.40 -5.70
CA LEU A 326 -7.81 -9.12 -6.41
C LEU A 326 -7.57 -8.53 -7.81
N PHE A 327 -6.70 -7.52 -7.93
CA PHE A 327 -6.36 -6.94 -9.22
C PHE A 327 -5.60 -7.93 -10.12
N SER A 328 -4.67 -8.68 -9.53
CA SER A 328 -3.78 -9.60 -10.24
C SER A 328 -4.53 -10.79 -10.82
N GLN A 329 -5.48 -11.35 -10.08
CA GLN A 329 -6.29 -12.50 -10.47
C GLN A 329 -7.56 -12.11 -11.27
N SER A 330 -7.73 -10.83 -11.61
CA SER A 330 -8.83 -10.32 -12.43
C SER A 330 -8.46 -10.28 -13.92
N GLY A 331 -8.16 -11.44 -14.50
CA GLY A 331 -7.65 -11.55 -15.87
C GLY A 331 -8.60 -10.99 -16.94
N HIS A 332 -9.89 -11.31 -16.84
CA HIS A 332 -10.88 -10.78 -17.78
C HIS A 332 -11.04 -9.25 -17.70
N ALA A 333 -10.95 -8.64 -16.52
CA ALA A 333 -10.94 -7.18 -16.37
C ALA A 333 -9.64 -6.56 -16.88
N CYS A 334 -8.50 -7.23 -16.66
CA CYS A 334 -7.17 -6.76 -17.06
C CYS A 334 -7.03 -6.60 -18.56
N SER A 335 -7.36 -7.67 -19.30
CA SER A 335 -6.96 -7.78 -20.69
C SER A 335 -8.12 -8.15 -21.61
N ARG A 336 -9.30 -8.41 -21.04
CA ARG A 336 -10.49 -8.94 -21.73
C ARG A 336 -10.18 -10.22 -22.48
N ALA A 337 -9.19 -10.97 -22.02
CA ALA A 337 -8.98 -12.33 -22.46
C ALA A 337 -10.27 -13.15 -22.18
N PRO A 338 -10.61 -14.08 -23.07
CA PRO A 338 -11.53 -15.16 -22.75
C PRO A 338 -11.06 -15.79 -21.44
N ALA A 339 -12.00 -16.21 -20.59
CA ALA A 339 -11.62 -16.90 -19.37
C ALA A 339 -10.87 -18.19 -19.74
N HIS A 340 -10.04 -18.70 -18.83
CA HIS A 340 -9.26 -19.94 -19.01
C HIS A 340 -10.12 -21.14 -19.48
N PHE A 341 -11.42 -21.10 -19.23
CA PHE A 341 -12.38 -22.16 -19.62
C PHE A 341 -13.09 -21.93 -20.96
N ASP A 342 -12.87 -20.79 -21.60
CA ASP A 342 -13.41 -20.57 -22.93
C ASP A 342 -12.63 -21.41 -23.94
N ALA A 343 -13.36 -22.16 -24.77
CA ALA A 343 -12.74 -22.96 -25.81
C ALA A 343 -11.81 -22.08 -26.65
N HIS A 344 -10.55 -22.52 -26.80
CA HIS A 344 -9.55 -21.79 -27.55
C HIS A 344 -10.12 -21.38 -28.92
N PRO A 345 -9.87 -20.15 -29.44
CA PRO A 345 -10.47 -19.68 -30.70
C PRO A 345 -10.23 -20.59 -31.90
N ALA A 346 -9.21 -21.47 -31.82
CA ALA A 346 -8.91 -22.48 -32.83
C ALA A 346 -9.62 -23.84 -32.63
N ASP A 347 -10.25 -24.10 -31.48
CA ASP A 347 -11.04 -25.32 -31.27
C ASP A 347 -12.33 -25.22 -32.10
N PRO A 348 -12.55 -26.09 -33.10
CA PRO A 348 -13.74 -26.07 -33.95
C PRO A 348 -15.04 -26.22 -33.15
N ARG A 349 -15.01 -26.84 -31.96
CA ARG A 349 -16.18 -27.04 -31.09
C ARG A 349 -16.76 -25.72 -30.55
N SER A 350 -15.94 -24.66 -30.49
CA SER A 350 -16.40 -23.30 -30.12
C SER A 350 -17.48 -22.75 -31.04
N LYS A 351 -17.58 -23.24 -32.29
CA LYS A 351 -18.58 -22.78 -33.28
C LYS A 351 -19.88 -23.57 -33.26
N GLU A 352 -19.85 -24.81 -32.78
CA GLU A 352 -21.00 -25.72 -32.85
C GLU A 352 -21.88 -25.68 -31.59
N GLY A 353 -21.36 -25.16 -30.48
CA GLY A 353 -22.03 -25.13 -29.17
C GLY A 353 -22.85 -23.89 -28.84
N ARG A 354 -23.26 -23.05 -29.80
CA ARG A 354 -24.23 -21.97 -29.53
C ARG A 354 -25.61 -22.59 -29.25
N GLY A 355 -25.77 -23.00 -27.99
CA GLY A 355 -26.98 -23.57 -27.43
C GLY A 355 -28.16 -22.62 -27.53
N THR A 356 -29.34 -23.19 -27.34
CA THR A 356 -30.63 -22.51 -27.42
C THR A 356 -30.77 -21.37 -26.40
N GLY A 357 -30.47 -20.13 -26.81
CA GLY A 357 -31.02 -18.84 -26.35
C GLY A 357 -30.91 -18.44 -24.87
N GLU A 358 -31.38 -19.26 -23.94
CA GLU A 358 -31.68 -18.85 -22.55
C GLU A 358 -30.43 -18.82 -21.65
N GLU A 359 -29.50 -19.75 -21.80
CA GLU A 359 -28.23 -19.76 -21.03
C GLU A 359 -27.26 -18.67 -21.51
N GLU A 360 -27.29 -18.33 -22.80
CA GLU A 360 -26.43 -17.29 -23.38
C GLU A 360 -26.84 -15.88 -22.88
N GLU A 361 -28.13 -15.66 -22.58
CA GLU A 361 -28.60 -14.37 -22.06
C GLU A 361 -28.11 -14.08 -20.63
N GLN A 362 -27.96 -15.10 -19.77
CA GLN A 362 -27.52 -14.89 -18.37
C GLN A 362 -26.03 -14.55 -18.29
N GLY A 363 -25.17 -15.32 -18.97
CA GLY A 363 -23.72 -15.05 -18.98
C GLY A 363 -23.38 -13.69 -19.60
N GLN A 364 -24.08 -13.31 -20.67
CA GLN A 364 -23.93 -11.98 -21.29
C GLN A 364 -24.32 -10.84 -20.35
N GLY A 365 -25.24 -11.08 -19.40
CA GLY A 365 -25.65 -10.09 -18.42
C GLY A 365 -24.51 -9.71 -17.49
N LEU A 366 -23.74 -10.69 -17.02
CA LEU A 366 -22.66 -10.46 -16.06
C LEU A 366 -21.41 -9.87 -16.72
N GLU A 367 -21.07 -10.32 -17.93
CA GLU A 367 -19.99 -9.70 -18.72
C GLU A 367 -20.33 -8.25 -19.09
N ARG A 368 -21.60 -7.94 -19.36
CA ARG A 368 -22.05 -6.57 -19.56
C ARG A 368 -21.92 -5.76 -18.27
N GLU A 369 -22.29 -6.33 -17.13
CA GLU A 369 -22.15 -5.68 -15.82
C GLU A 369 -20.69 -5.34 -15.50
N ILE A 370 -19.76 -6.28 -15.71
CA ILE A 370 -18.32 -6.06 -15.56
C ILE A 370 -17.86 -4.99 -16.57
N GLY A 371 -18.25 -5.13 -17.83
CA GLY A 371 -17.91 -4.19 -18.89
C GLY A 371 -18.42 -2.77 -18.67
N GLU A 372 -19.53 -2.59 -17.95
CA GLU A 372 -20.06 -1.28 -17.57
C GLU A 372 -19.22 -0.59 -16.49
N VAL A 373 -18.72 -1.35 -15.51
CA VAL A 373 -17.84 -0.82 -14.46
C VAL A 373 -16.45 -0.58 -15.03
N VAL A 374 -15.85 -1.62 -15.63
CA VAL A 374 -14.50 -1.58 -16.22
C VAL A 374 -14.44 -0.62 -17.41
N GLY A 375 -15.50 -0.53 -18.22
CA GLY A 375 -15.52 0.35 -19.38
C GLY A 375 -15.65 1.84 -19.03
N LYS A 376 -16.20 2.18 -17.86
CA LYS A 376 -16.19 3.55 -17.32
C LYS A 376 -14.81 3.91 -16.79
N GLU A 377 -14.15 2.96 -16.14
CA GLU A 377 -12.84 3.11 -15.53
C GLU A 377 -11.74 2.57 -16.47
N ARG A 378 -11.58 3.24 -17.61
CA ARG A 378 -10.52 2.91 -18.57
C ARG A 378 -9.16 2.90 -17.86
N ASP A 379 -8.27 2.04 -18.33
CA ASP A 379 -6.90 1.91 -17.82
C ASP A 379 -6.82 1.47 -16.35
N MET A 380 -7.84 0.76 -15.85
CA MET A 380 -7.89 0.28 -14.46
C MET A 380 -6.59 -0.40 -14.01
N HIS A 381 -6.16 -1.43 -14.73
CA HIS A 381 -4.93 -2.16 -14.41
C HIS A 381 -3.66 -1.35 -14.67
N ALA A 382 -3.66 -0.45 -15.66
CA ALA A 382 -2.50 0.41 -15.90
C ALA A 382 -2.28 1.37 -14.72
N ARG A 383 -3.37 1.96 -14.20
CA ARG A 383 -3.33 2.83 -13.01
C ARG A 383 -2.92 2.06 -11.76
N PHE A 384 -3.45 0.85 -11.57
CA PHE A 384 -3.03 -0.04 -10.48
C PHE A 384 -1.51 -0.33 -10.54
N LEU A 385 -0.98 -0.70 -11.70
CA LEU A 385 0.47 -0.94 -11.87
C LEU A 385 1.32 0.31 -11.65
N GLN A 386 0.82 1.49 -12.06
CA GLN A 386 1.47 2.76 -11.75
C GLN A 386 1.50 3.04 -10.25
N THR A 387 0.42 2.73 -9.53
CA THR A 387 0.38 2.83 -8.07
C THR A 387 1.38 1.88 -7.41
N VAL A 388 1.45 0.61 -7.85
CA VAL A 388 2.46 -0.36 -7.36
C VAL A 388 3.88 0.15 -7.61
N LEU A 389 4.18 0.65 -8.81
CA LEU A 389 5.48 1.24 -9.14
C LEU A 389 5.81 2.42 -8.22
N ALA A 390 4.85 3.29 -7.94
CA ALA A 390 5.05 4.43 -7.04
C ALA A 390 5.33 3.99 -5.59
N GLN A 391 4.65 2.95 -5.11
CA GLN A 391 4.89 2.34 -3.80
C GLN A 391 6.31 1.74 -3.70
N LEU A 392 6.76 1.00 -4.72
CA LEU A 392 8.13 0.47 -4.78
C LEU A 392 9.19 1.57 -4.81
N ARG A 393 8.92 2.68 -5.52
CA ARG A 393 9.80 3.86 -5.49
C ARG A 393 9.90 4.49 -4.12
N LEU A 394 8.81 4.50 -3.34
CA LEU A 394 8.83 5.00 -1.98
C LEU A 394 9.73 4.14 -1.08
N ILE A 395 9.64 2.81 -1.21
CA ILE A 395 10.51 1.87 -0.47
C ILE A 395 11.98 2.18 -0.76
N VAL A 396 12.37 2.25 -2.03
CA VAL A 396 13.75 2.55 -2.43
C VAL A 396 14.22 3.92 -1.92
N ALA A 397 13.36 4.95 -2.05
CA ALA A 397 13.69 6.29 -1.59
C ALA A 397 13.89 6.33 -0.06
N HIS A 398 13.11 5.54 0.69
CA HIS A 398 13.27 5.42 2.14
C HIS A 398 14.59 4.73 2.52
N SER A 399 14.92 3.60 1.88
CA SER A 399 16.18 2.89 2.13
C SER A 399 17.40 3.77 1.84
N GLN A 400 17.38 4.52 0.73
CA GLN A 400 18.46 5.44 0.39
C GLN A 400 18.59 6.58 1.41
N ALA A 401 17.48 7.15 1.89
CA ALA A 401 17.50 8.21 2.89
C ALA A 401 18.05 7.75 4.25
N SER A 402 17.83 6.48 4.61
CA SER A 402 18.39 5.90 5.85
C SER A 402 19.90 5.69 5.74
N SER A 403 20.39 5.21 4.60
CA SER A 403 21.83 4.93 4.37
C SER A 403 22.72 6.18 4.39
N SER A 404 22.21 7.35 3.96
CA SER A 404 23.02 8.57 3.97
C SER A 404 23.30 9.10 5.37
N SER A 405 22.44 8.79 6.34
CA SER A 405 22.55 9.30 7.72
C SER A 405 23.68 8.63 8.54
N SER A 406 23.99 7.36 8.28
CA SER A 406 24.99 6.58 9.04
C SER A 406 26.44 6.88 8.62
N SER A 407 26.66 7.36 7.39
CA SER A 407 28.00 7.58 6.81
C SER A 407 28.79 8.80 7.36
N SER A 408 28.22 9.54 8.32
CA SER A 408 28.85 10.74 8.90
C SER A 408 29.71 10.49 10.14
N SER A 409 29.82 9.24 10.60
CA SER A 409 30.76 8.88 11.66
C SER A 409 32.20 9.00 11.13
N SER A 410 33.00 9.80 11.82
CA SER A 410 34.33 10.24 11.37
C SER A 410 35.23 9.08 10.93
N PRO A 411 36.12 9.28 9.93
CA PRO A 411 37.09 8.27 9.51
C PRO A 411 38.08 8.04 10.66
N GLN A 412 37.76 7.11 11.56
CA GLN A 412 38.72 6.60 12.51
C GLN A 412 39.70 5.75 11.72
N GLN A 413 40.92 6.28 11.68
CA GLN A 413 42.12 5.72 11.08
C GLN A 413 42.34 4.29 11.59
N SER A 414 41.79 3.31 10.88
CA SER A 414 41.95 1.89 11.20
C SER A 414 43.39 1.47 10.92
N THR A 415 44.01 0.94 11.96
CA THR A 415 45.33 0.33 11.92
C THR A 415 45.31 -0.90 11.02
N PRO A 416 46.34 -1.11 10.18
CA PRO A 416 46.45 -2.28 9.33
C PRO A 416 46.98 -3.44 10.18
N ASP A 417 46.10 -4.14 10.90
CA ASP A 417 46.47 -5.41 11.51
C ASP A 417 45.48 -6.49 11.04
N ASP A 418 46.08 -7.48 10.38
CA ASP A 418 45.53 -8.72 9.84
C ASP A 418 44.50 -9.39 10.78
N ASN A 419 43.27 -9.61 10.31
CA ASN A 419 42.68 -10.95 10.40
C ASN A 419 41.46 -11.16 9.50
N ASN A 420 41.48 -12.30 8.82
CA ASN A 420 40.46 -12.85 7.94
C ASN A 420 39.12 -13.13 8.63
N GLY A 421 38.06 -13.00 7.84
CA GLY A 421 36.90 -13.90 7.89
C GLY A 421 35.62 -13.26 8.39
N ASP A 422 34.59 -13.32 7.55
CA ASP A 422 33.20 -12.94 7.81
C ASP A 422 32.92 -11.43 7.80
N GLU A 423 33.19 -10.81 6.65
CA GLU A 423 32.39 -9.67 6.16
C GLU A 423 31.05 -10.22 5.64
N ASP A 424 30.25 -10.81 6.53
CA ASP A 424 28.81 -10.92 6.32
C ASP A 424 28.26 -9.51 6.60
N ASP A 425 28.50 -8.59 5.67
CA ASP A 425 27.89 -7.27 5.70
C ASP A 425 26.37 -7.48 5.63
N ASP A 426 25.74 -7.34 6.79
CA ASP A 426 24.31 -7.35 7.04
C ASP A 426 23.62 -6.22 6.26
N ASP A 427 23.59 -6.32 4.93
CA ASP A 427 22.68 -5.59 4.06
C ASP A 427 21.26 -6.11 4.37
N GLN A 428 20.72 -5.62 5.49
CA GLN A 428 19.37 -5.89 5.92
C GLN A 428 18.41 -5.23 4.94
N ASP A 429 18.06 -5.96 3.89
CA ASP A 429 17.08 -5.54 2.92
C ASP A 429 15.71 -5.32 3.57
N PHE A 430 14.98 -4.33 3.08
CA PHE A 430 13.64 -3.96 3.55
C PHE A 430 12.69 -5.16 3.64
N PHE A 431 12.75 -6.04 2.64
CA PHE A 431 11.92 -7.24 2.56
C PHE A 431 12.29 -8.27 3.64
N SER A 432 13.59 -8.40 3.96
CA SER A 432 14.07 -9.34 4.97
C SER A 432 13.69 -8.92 6.40
N THR A 433 13.67 -7.62 6.67
CA THR A 433 13.48 -7.09 8.04
C THR A 433 12.03 -6.91 8.44
N LEU A 434 11.19 -6.37 7.56
CA LEU A 434 9.85 -5.94 7.92
C LEU A 434 8.78 -6.97 7.55
N HIS A 435 8.91 -7.59 6.37
CA HIS A 435 7.89 -8.51 5.87
C HIS A 435 8.51 -9.61 4.98
N PRO A 436 8.97 -10.72 5.57
CA PRO A 436 9.74 -11.74 4.84
C PRO A 436 8.96 -12.41 3.70
N THR A 437 7.62 -12.45 3.76
CA THR A 437 6.79 -13.03 2.69
C THR A 437 6.34 -12.01 1.65
N LEU A 438 6.51 -10.71 1.90
CA LEU A 438 5.98 -9.65 1.04
C LEU A 438 6.58 -9.70 -0.36
N GLU A 439 7.87 -9.96 -0.45
CA GLU A 439 8.57 -10.09 -1.74
C GLU A 439 8.01 -11.28 -2.54
N SER A 440 7.94 -12.47 -1.93
CA SER A 440 7.41 -13.66 -2.60
C SER A 440 5.94 -13.50 -3.00
N ASP A 441 5.12 -12.91 -2.13
CA ASP A 441 3.71 -12.65 -2.42
C ASP A 441 3.58 -11.65 -3.59
N LEU A 442 4.36 -10.57 -3.59
CA LEU A 442 4.35 -9.58 -4.66
C LEU A 442 4.81 -10.18 -6.00
N LEU A 443 5.87 -10.98 -6.00
CA LEU A 443 6.37 -11.65 -7.22
C LEU A 443 5.32 -12.62 -7.78
N ARG A 444 4.65 -13.40 -6.94
CA ARG A 444 3.55 -14.29 -7.36
C ARG A 444 2.38 -13.52 -7.98
N GLU A 445 1.98 -12.41 -7.38
CA GLU A 445 0.89 -11.61 -7.93
C GLU A 445 1.30 -10.90 -9.24
N LEU A 446 2.55 -10.41 -9.33
CA LEU A 446 3.07 -9.79 -10.56
C LEU A 446 3.22 -10.80 -11.72
N SER A 447 3.63 -12.04 -11.45
CA SER A 447 3.67 -13.10 -12.47
C SER A 447 2.26 -13.41 -12.99
N THR A 448 1.26 -13.40 -12.10
CA THR A 448 -0.16 -13.56 -12.47
C THR A 448 -0.63 -12.40 -13.36
N VAL A 449 -0.27 -11.15 -13.04
CA VAL A 449 -0.58 -10.00 -13.90
C VAL A 449 0.05 -10.16 -15.28
N ARG A 450 1.33 -10.56 -15.35
CA ARG A 450 2.03 -10.78 -16.62
C ARG A 450 1.29 -11.78 -17.49
N ARG A 451 0.96 -12.97 -16.94
CA ARG A 451 0.22 -14.02 -17.65
C ARG A 451 -1.10 -13.49 -18.20
N ASN A 452 -1.83 -12.72 -17.39
CA ASN A 452 -3.09 -12.09 -17.81
C ASN A 452 -2.90 -11.06 -18.95
N ILE A 453 -1.82 -10.29 -18.94
CA ILE A 453 -1.46 -9.37 -20.03
C ILE A 453 -1.14 -10.16 -21.30
N SER A 454 -0.26 -11.16 -21.22
CA SER A 454 0.12 -12.04 -22.35
C SER A 454 -1.10 -12.70 -23.00
N ALA A 455 -1.96 -13.31 -22.19
CA ALA A 455 -3.19 -13.97 -22.64
C ALA A 455 -4.13 -13.01 -23.38
N GLY A 456 -4.29 -11.78 -22.88
CA GLY A 456 -5.13 -10.78 -23.55
C GLY A 456 -4.54 -10.24 -24.85
N LEU A 457 -3.21 -10.11 -24.93
CA LEU A 457 -2.55 -9.78 -26.19
C LEU A 457 -2.75 -10.89 -27.23
N ALA A 458 -2.60 -12.16 -26.84
CA ALA A 458 -2.81 -13.30 -27.71
C ALA A 458 -4.25 -13.37 -28.23
N SER A 459 -5.24 -13.24 -27.33
CA SER A 459 -6.66 -13.19 -27.69
C SER A 459 -6.97 -12.05 -28.67
N ARG A 460 -6.42 -10.86 -28.41
CA ARG A 460 -6.62 -9.72 -29.29
C ARG A 460 -6.01 -9.92 -30.66
N ALA A 461 -4.80 -10.49 -30.74
CA ALA A 461 -4.16 -10.81 -32.01
C ALA A 461 -5.00 -11.81 -32.82
N ALA A 462 -5.60 -12.81 -32.17
CA ALA A 462 -6.54 -13.74 -32.80
C ALA A 462 -7.80 -13.03 -33.33
N PHE A 463 -8.38 -12.11 -32.55
CA PHE A 463 -9.56 -11.33 -32.96
C PHE A 463 -9.26 -10.39 -34.15
N GLN A 464 -8.09 -9.75 -34.16
CA GLN A 464 -7.70 -8.85 -35.25
C GLN A 464 -7.56 -9.58 -36.60
N ARG A 465 -7.16 -10.87 -36.60
CA ARG A 465 -7.07 -11.69 -37.82
C ARG A 465 -8.43 -12.01 -38.41
N THR A 466 -9.46 -12.19 -37.58
CA THR A 466 -10.79 -12.61 -38.05
C THR A 466 -11.67 -11.43 -38.47
N LYS A 467 -11.45 -10.24 -37.91
CA LYS A 467 -12.30 -9.08 -38.18
C LYS A 467 -11.49 -7.77 -38.28
N PRO A 468 -10.92 -7.47 -39.46
CA PRO A 468 -10.25 -6.20 -39.71
C PRO A 468 -11.30 -5.08 -39.90
N THR A 469 -11.89 -4.60 -38.80
CA THR A 469 -12.80 -3.46 -38.82
C THR A 469 -12.20 -2.29 -38.04
N SER A 470 -11.93 -1.19 -38.74
CA SER A 470 -11.42 0.09 -38.22
C SER A 470 -12.50 0.90 -37.50
N SER A 471 -13.26 0.29 -36.60
CA SER A 471 -14.25 1.01 -35.81
C SER A 471 -13.58 1.86 -34.71
N PRO A 472 -14.14 3.03 -34.35
CA PRO A 472 -13.60 3.89 -33.28
C PRO A 472 -13.44 3.16 -31.94
N GLN A 473 -14.30 2.18 -31.64
CA GLN A 473 -14.21 1.38 -30.42
C GLN A 473 -12.93 0.52 -30.36
N THR A 474 -12.39 0.11 -31.51
CA THR A 474 -11.13 -0.65 -31.59
C THR A 474 -9.92 0.24 -31.25
N GLN A 475 -9.98 1.54 -31.57
CA GLN A 475 -8.92 2.50 -31.26
C GLN A 475 -8.82 2.75 -29.75
N SER A 476 -9.94 3.06 -29.08
CA SER A 476 -9.96 3.23 -27.61
C SER A 476 -9.39 2.02 -26.89
N LYS A 477 -9.74 0.81 -27.33
CA LYS A 477 -9.17 -0.41 -26.75
C LYS A 477 -7.67 -0.52 -27.00
N ALA A 478 -7.15 -0.03 -28.13
CA ALA A 478 -5.72 -0.07 -28.44
C ALA A 478 -4.93 0.82 -27.48
N GLU A 479 -5.43 2.02 -27.24
CA GLU A 479 -4.88 2.97 -26.27
C GLU A 479 -4.85 2.36 -24.87
N GLU A 480 -5.94 1.68 -24.45
CA GLU A 480 -6.01 1.02 -23.13
C GLU A 480 -4.90 -0.04 -22.94
N ILE A 481 -4.68 -0.88 -23.95
CA ILE A 481 -3.62 -1.89 -23.89
C ILE A 481 -2.23 -1.27 -23.97
N GLU A 482 -2.05 -0.24 -24.79
CA GLU A 482 -0.76 0.47 -24.88
C GLU A 482 -0.39 1.11 -23.53
N SER A 483 -1.36 1.73 -22.86
CA SER A 483 -1.23 2.26 -21.50
C SER A 483 -0.84 1.17 -20.50
N LEU A 484 -1.52 0.02 -20.55
CA LEU A 484 -1.22 -1.15 -19.70
C LEU A 484 0.21 -1.68 -19.92
N LEU A 485 0.63 -1.85 -21.17
CA LEU A 485 1.98 -2.31 -21.50
C LEU A 485 3.06 -1.29 -21.12
N ALA A 486 2.78 -0.01 -21.25
CA ALA A 486 3.69 1.04 -20.81
C ALA A 486 3.87 1.00 -19.28
N ALA A 487 2.78 0.83 -18.53
CA ALA A 487 2.82 0.68 -17.08
C ALA A 487 3.59 -0.59 -16.64
N TRP A 488 3.31 -1.73 -17.27
CA TRP A 488 4.03 -2.99 -17.02
C TRP A 488 5.54 -2.86 -17.27
N ARG A 489 5.95 -2.34 -18.43
CA ARG A 489 7.38 -2.16 -18.75
C ARG A 489 8.08 -1.22 -17.79
N ALA A 490 7.41 -0.14 -17.36
CA ALA A 490 7.96 0.78 -16.39
C ALA A 490 8.17 0.11 -15.03
N LEU A 491 7.23 -0.76 -14.61
CA LEU A 491 7.34 -1.55 -13.40
C LEU A 491 8.47 -2.59 -13.52
N SER A 492 8.47 -3.43 -14.56
CA SER A 492 9.49 -4.45 -14.81
C SER A 492 10.91 -3.87 -14.83
N HIS A 493 11.13 -2.80 -15.60
CA HIS A 493 12.43 -2.14 -15.66
C HIS A 493 12.86 -1.60 -14.30
N PHE A 494 11.95 -0.98 -13.55
CA PHE A 494 12.27 -0.46 -12.21
C PHE A 494 12.62 -1.60 -11.26
N SER A 495 11.83 -2.67 -11.25
CA SER A 495 12.02 -3.80 -10.35
C SER A 495 13.32 -4.55 -10.63
N SER A 496 13.66 -4.77 -11.90
CA SER A 496 14.94 -5.34 -12.31
C SER A 496 16.12 -4.45 -11.86
N GLN A 497 15.97 -3.13 -12.02
CA GLN A 497 17.04 -2.20 -11.67
C GLN A 497 17.34 -2.10 -10.17
N TYR A 498 16.31 -2.15 -9.32
CA TYR A 498 16.46 -1.84 -7.89
C TYR A 498 16.36 -3.06 -6.98
N PHE A 499 15.71 -4.13 -7.43
CA PHE A 499 15.53 -5.36 -6.65
C PHE A 499 16.10 -6.60 -7.35
N GLY A 500 16.62 -6.45 -8.57
CA GLY A 500 17.10 -7.60 -9.35
C GLY A 500 15.99 -8.52 -9.87
N TRP A 501 14.72 -8.13 -9.74
CA TRP A 501 13.59 -8.96 -10.17
C TRP A 501 13.46 -8.99 -11.69
N SER A 502 13.54 -10.17 -12.28
CA SER A 502 13.37 -10.41 -13.71
C SER A 502 11.91 -10.74 -14.04
N LEU A 503 11.04 -9.72 -14.07
CA LEU A 503 9.61 -9.97 -14.32
C LEU A 503 9.31 -10.47 -15.74
N ASP A 504 10.16 -10.18 -16.73
CA ASP A 504 9.95 -10.53 -18.13
C ASP A 504 10.76 -11.77 -18.60
N ASP A 505 11.78 -12.22 -17.86
CA ASP A 505 12.73 -13.23 -18.36
C ASP A 505 12.16 -14.64 -18.38
N GLU A 506 11.25 -14.94 -17.46
CA GLU A 506 10.66 -16.26 -17.34
C GLU A 506 9.72 -16.55 -18.51
N LEU A 507 9.93 -17.62 -19.27
CA LEU A 507 9.00 -17.96 -20.35
C LEU A 507 7.65 -18.37 -19.76
N ASP A 508 6.54 -18.04 -20.44
CA ASP A 508 5.20 -18.41 -19.97
C ASP A 508 5.12 -19.94 -19.75
N GLU A 509 5.82 -20.72 -20.58
CA GLU A 509 5.92 -22.18 -20.44
C GLU A 509 6.68 -22.64 -19.18
N GLU A 510 7.70 -21.90 -18.73
CA GLU A 510 8.47 -22.24 -17.53
C GLU A 510 7.67 -21.95 -16.25
N ALA A 511 6.87 -20.89 -16.27
CA ALA A 511 5.97 -20.54 -15.17
C ALA A 511 4.85 -21.57 -15.01
N GLU A 512 4.25 -22.03 -16.13
CA GLU A 512 3.24 -23.10 -16.12
C GLU A 512 3.82 -24.40 -15.56
N VAL A 513 5.02 -24.81 -16.00
CA VAL A 513 5.68 -26.03 -15.49
C VAL A 513 5.92 -25.94 -13.98
N ARG A 514 6.36 -24.80 -13.44
CA ARG A 514 6.57 -24.66 -11.99
C ARG A 514 5.26 -24.72 -11.20
N GLU A 515 4.20 -24.10 -11.69
CA GLU A 515 2.89 -24.17 -11.02
C GLU A 515 2.32 -25.59 -11.05
N ASP A 516 2.52 -26.31 -12.17
CA ASP A 516 2.16 -27.73 -12.27
C ASP A 516 3.00 -28.59 -11.31
N GLU A 517 4.31 -28.35 -11.21
CA GLU A 517 5.19 -29.03 -10.23
C GLU A 517 4.75 -28.76 -8.78
N GLU A 518 4.46 -27.51 -8.43
CA GLU A 518 3.95 -27.14 -7.10
C GLU A 518 2.56 -27.75 -6.81
N ALA A 519 1.70 -27.88 -7.82
CA ALA A 519 0.39 -28.51 -7.70
C ALA A 519 0.50 -30.04 -7.55
N GLU A 520 1.46 -30.68 -8.22
CA GLU A 520 1.74 -32.12 -8.11
C GLU A 520 2.37 -32.49 -6.76
N GLU A 521 3.18 -31.60 -6.16
CA GLU A 521 3.83 -31.81 -4.86
C GLU A 521 2.99 -31.31 -3.66
N GLY A 522 1.92 -30.55 -3.91
CA GLY A 522 1.09 -29.90 -2.89
C GLY A 522 0.08 -30.82 -2.19
N GLU A 523 -0.57 -30.29 -1.14
CA GLU A 523 -1.63 -30.99 -0.38
C GLU A 523 -2.85 -31.38 -1.24
N ASP A 524 -2.99 -30.76 -2.42
CA ASP A 524 -4.03 -31.06 -3.41
C ASP A 524 -3.65 -32.15 -4.41
N ALA A 525 -2.44 -32.72 -4.29
CA ALA A 525 -2.03 -33.86 -5.09
C ALA A 525 -3.05 -35.00 -4.93
N PRO A 526 -3.48 -35.66 -6.04
CA PRO A 526 -4.43 -36.74 -5.95
C PRO A 526 -3.87 -37.82 -5.02
N VAL A 527 -4.57 -38.07 -3.91
CA VAL A 527 -4.19 -39.11 -2.95
C VAL A 527 -4.17 -40.44 -3.71
N VAL A 528 -2.96 -40.91 -4.02
CA VAL A 528 -2.75 -42.22 -4.64
C VAL A 528 -3.06 -43.24 -3.56
N VAL A 529 -4.30 -43.72 -3.54
CA VAL A 529 -4.68 -44.87 -2.74
C VAL A 529 -4.07 -46.08 -3.42
N GLU A 530 -2.94 -46.56 -2.89
CA GLU A 530 -2.42 -47.87 -3.23
C GLU A 530 -3.51 -48.89 -2.85
N LEU A 531 -4.25 -49.35 -3.86
CA LEU A 531 -5.11 -50.50 -3.70
C LEU A 531 -4.17 -51.68 -3.55
N GLU A 532 -3.94 -52.11 -2.30
CA GLU A 532 -3.34 -53.42 -2.06
C GLU A 532 -4.15 -54.42 -2.86
N ASP A 533 -3.55 -54.93 -3.93
CA ASP A 533 -4.10 -56.00 -4.75
C ASP A 533 -4.20 -57.24 -3.86
N GLU A 534 -5.25 -57.31 -3.03
CA GLU A 534 -5.68 -58.50 -2.30
C GLU A 534 -6.28 -59.49 -3.32
N TYR A 535 -5.49 -59.84 -4.33
CA TYR A 535 -5.61 -61.10 -5.04
C TYR A 535 -5.15 -62.19 -4.08
N GLY A 536 -5.96 -62.44 -3.07
CA GLY A 536 -5.89 -63.66 -2.29
C GLY A 536 -5.98 -64.84 -3.24
N ASP A 537 -4.93 -65.65 -3.23
CA ASP A 537 -4.83 -66.94 -3.88
C ASP A 537 -6.12 -67.75 -3.66
N ILE A 538 -6.99 -67.78 -4.67
CA ILE A 538 -7.99 -68.83 -4.80
C ILE A 538 -7.26 -70.03 -5.39
N GLU A 539 -6.42 -70.69 -4.58
CA GLU A 539 -5.96 -72.05 -4.85
C GLU A 539 -7.12 -73.04 -4.56
N GLY A 540 -7.34 -73.95 -5.51
CA GLY A 540 -8.48 -74.84 -5.59
C GLY A 540 -8.39 -76.17 -4.84
#